data_AF-L9YHH2-F1
#
_entry.id   AF-L9YHH2-F1
#
_cell.length_a   1.000
_cell.length_b   1.000
_cell.length_c   1.000
_cell.angle_alpha   90.00
_cell.angle_beta   90.00
_cell.angle_gamma   90.00
#
_symmetry.space_group_name_H-M   'P 1'
#
loop_
_entity.id
_entity.type
_entity.pdbx_description
1 polymer ?
#
loop_
_entity_poly.entity_id
_entity_poly.type
_entity_poly.pdbx_seq_one_letter_code
_entity_poly.pdbx_strand_id
1 'polypeptide(L)' 'LRDVYKRQGETEDATIAHLAVATDAPYIKTGAVGGERTAKLNELIRIADDAT' A
#
# COMPACT_ATOMS: atom_id res chain seq x y z
N LEU A 1 15.22 11.18 6.20
CA LEU A 1 14.60 10.17 5.32
C LEU A 1 13.46 9.56 6.12
N ARG A 2 12.23 9.99 5.82
CA ARG A 2 11.03 9.63 6.60
C ARG A 2 10.47 8.33 6.03
N ASP A 3 10.80 7.21 6.66
CA ASP A 3 10.12 5.96 6.40
C ASP A 3 8.70 6.05 6.96
N VAL A 4 7.69 6.07 6.08
CA VAL A 4 6.29 5.90 6.45
C VAL A 4 6.11 4.43 6.83
N TYR A 5 6.43 4.07 8.06
CA TYR A 5 6.17 2.73 8.59
C TYR A 5 5.41 2.85 9.91
N LYS A 6 4.12 2.53 9.85
CA LYS A 6 3.23 2.47 11.00
C LYS A 6 3.47 1.15 11.74
N ARG A 7 3.86 1.20 13.01
CA ARG A 7 3.94 0.01 13.88
C ARG A 7 2.66 -0.07 14.72
N GLN A 8 1.91 -1.17 14.50
CA GLN A 8 0.70 -1.61 15.21
C GLN A 8 -0.62 -0.91 14.83
N GLY A 9 -1.65 -1.72 14.50
CA GLY A 9 -2.95 -1.28 13.96
C GLY A 9 -3.12 -1.51 12.45
N GLU A 10 -2.81 -2.73 12.02
CA GLU A 10 -2.83 -3.31 10.68
C GLU A 10 -3.99 -3.18 9.69
N THR A 11 -5.00 -2.33 9.84
CA THR A 11 -6.31 -2.54 9.20
C THR A 11 -6.29 -2.87 7.69
N GLU A 12 -7.32 -3.55 7.16
CA GLU A 12 -7.49 -3.80 5.70
C GLU A 12 -7.58 -2.52 4.85
N ASP A 13 -7.57 -1.33 5.47
CA ASP A 13 -7.54 -0.03 4.80
C ASP A 13 -6.33 0.11 3.86
N ALA A 14 -6.60 0.16 2.57
CA ALA A 14 -5.61 0.32 1.52
C ALA A 14 -5.30 1.79 1.17
N THR A 15 -5.64 2.76 2.02
CA THR A 15 -5.36 4.19 1.78
C THR A 15 -3.88 4.46 1.45
N ILE A 16 -2.95 3.72 2.07
CA ILE A 16 -1.51 3.89 1.78
C ILE A 16 -1.11 3.49 0.35
N ALA A 17 -1.87 2.60 -0.31
CA ALA A 17 -1.64 2.22 -1.70
C ALA A 17 -1.93 3.40 -2.65
N HIS A 18 -3.09 4.03 -2.46
CA HIS A 18 -3.48 5.24 -3.20
C HIS A 18 -2.51 6.39 -2.96
N LEU A 19 -2.09 6.60 -1.71
CA LEU A 19 -1.14 7.66 -1.37
C LEU A 19 0.21 7.44 -2.07
N ALA A 20 0.69 6.19 -2.10
CA ALA A 20 1.95 5.86 -2.78
C ALA A 20 1.88 6.17 -4.28
N VAL A 21 0.79 5.77 -4.96
CA VAL A 21 0.60 6.06 -6.38
C VAL A 21 0.46 7.57 -6.63
N ALA A 22 -0.37 8.26 -5.85
CA ALA A 22 -0.61 9.70 -6.00
C ALA A 22 0.64 10.57 -5.76
N THR A 23 1.60 10.07 -4.98
CA THR A 23 2.86 10.77 -4.68
C THR A 23 4.04 10.29 -5.52
N ASP A 24 3.80 9.38 -6.49
CA ASP A 24 4.84 8.72 -7.29
C ASP A 24 5.96 8.13 -6.40
N ALA A 25 5.55 7.50 -5.30
CA ALA A 25 6.48 6.89 -4.37
C ALA A 25 7.11 5.65 -5.04
N PRO A 26 8.45 5.57 -5.20
CA PRO A 26 9.08 4.47 -5.91
C PRO A 26 9.01 3.13 -5.16
N TYR A 27 8.73 3.18 -3.84
CA TYR A 27 8.61 2.01 -2.99
C TYR A 27 7.51 2.22 -1.95
N ILE A 28 6.76 1.15 -1.67
CA ILE A 28 5.80 1.07 -0.57
C ILE A 28 6.17 -0.10 0.33
N LYS A 29 6.21 0.14 1.65
CA LYS A 29 6.53 -0.90 2.64
C LYS A 29 5.25 -1.36 3.33
N THR A 30 4.76 -2.54 2.94
CA THR A 30 3.54 -3.15 3.51
C THR A 30 3.84 -4.26 4.52
N GLY A 31 5.09 -4.70 4.66
CA GLY A 31 5.48 -5.80 5.57
C GLY A 31 5.51 -7.16 4.86
N ALA A 32 5.41 -8.25 5.63
CA ALA A 32 5.33 -9.60 5.08
C ALA A 32 3.93 -9.86 4.48
N VAL A 33 3.88 -10.60 3.38
CA VAL A 33 2.63 -10.91 2.67
C VAL A 33 1.71 -11.76 3.55
N GLY A 34 0.45 -11.33 3.72
CA GLY A 34 -0.58 -12.05 4.47
C GLY A 34 -1.58 -11.14 5.20
N GLY A 35 -2.82 -11.64 5.37
CA GLY A 35 -3.90 -10.95 6.09
C GLY A 35 -4.21 -9.57 5.50
N GLU A 36 -4.31 -8.57 6.37
CA GLU A 36 -4.67 -7.19 6.02
C GLU A 36 -3.70 -6.48 5.05
N ARG A 37 -2.48 -7.03 4.88
CA ARG A 37 -1.46 -6.51 3.95
C ARG A 37 -1.79 -6.88 2.52
N THR A 38 -2.43 -8.03 2.32
CA THR A 38 -2.88 -8.50 1.01
C THR A 38 -3.89 -7.52 0.42
N ALA A 39 -4.76 -6.90 1.24
CA ALA A 39 -5.69 -5.88 0.77
C ALA A 39 -4.98 -4.69 0.11
N LYS A 40 -3.85 -4.24 0.69
CA LYS A 40 -3.07 -3.12 0.16
C LYS A 40 -2.36 -3.47 -1.15
N LEU A 41 -1.83 -4.70 -1.24
CA LEU A 41 -1.18 -5.20 -2.46
C LEU A 41 -2.19 -5.41 -3.59
N ASN A 42 -3.35 -6.00 -3.29
CA ASN A 42 -4.43 -6.17 -4.26
C ASN A 42 -4.94 -4.82 -4.76
N GLU A 43 -5.01 -3.81 -3.89
CA GLU A 43 -5.43 -2.48 -4.29
C GLU A 43 -4.43 -1.81 -5.23
N LEU A 44 -3.12 -1.99 -5.02
CA LEU A 44 -2.10 -1.52 -5.98
C LEU A 44 -2.27 -2.17 -7.36
N ILE A 45 -2.59 -3.48 -7.40
CA ILE A 45 -2.87 -4.19 -8.65
C ILE A 45 -4.10 -3.59 -9.33
N ARG A 46 -5.18 -3.33 -8.57
CA ARG A 46 -6.41 -2.72 -9.08
C ARG A 46 -6.16 -1.34 -9.67
N ILE A 47 -5.45 -0.47 -8.95
CA ILE A 47 -5.09 0.88 -9.42
C ILE A 47 -4.24 0.81 -10.69
N ALA A 48 -3.31 -0.15 -10.78
CA ALA A 48 -2.48 -0.33 -11.96
C ALA A 48 -3.28 -0.82 -13.19
N ASP A 49 -4.25 -1.72 -12.97
CA ASP A 49 -5.16 -2.20 -14.02
C ASP A 49 -6.06 -1.06 -14.52
N ASP A 50 -6.62 -0.24 -13.61
CA ASP A 50 -7.44 0.94 -13.97
C ASP A 50 -6.66 2.05 -14.69
N ALA A 51 -5.34 2.12 -14.50
CA ALA A 51 -4.47 3.13 -15.11
C ALA A 51 -4.02 2.77 -16.55
N THR A 52 -4.37 1.57 -17.02
CA THR A 52 -4.02 1.06 -18.36
C THR A 52 -5.22 1.14 -19.31
#